data_AF-A0A928YMR4-F1
#
_entry.id   AF-A0A928YMR4-F1
#
_cell.length_a   1.000
_cell.length_b   1.000
_cell.length_c   1.000
_cell.angle_alpha   90.00
_cell.angle_beta   90.00
_cell.angle_gamma   90.00
#
_symmetry.space_group_name_H-M   'P 1'
#
loop_
_entity.id
_entity.type
_entity.pdbx_description
1 polymer ?
#
loop_
_entity_poly.entity_id
_entity_poly.type
_entity_poly.pdbx_seq_one_letter_code
_entity_poly.pdbx_strand_id
1 'polypeptide(L)'
;QEKFAALAAQNKKFITRRAAAYLTIQEGCDKFCTFCVVPYTRGQEVSRRRDEIIAEAQGLRDAGICDITLLGQNVNAWQCPISGVGLADLLRALAQLDGIERLRFTTSHPRDMNDDLIAVFGDCEKLMPYLHLPIQSGSDRILQAMNRQHSVAHYLDIMQRLRAVRPDIALSSDFIIGFPSESDADFEATLSLIDEVGFAQAFSFKYSPRPGTPAAAHEAQVPEDVKAARLGEVQKRLAHHQRRFNEAQIGRVLPILFEAEHKGAASKHKNQISGRSPYLQPVHVAFPEDDASKNKSENKSENKSENTSLDERTKSAFYGLCAPVLIEAAGDFSLRGRLLNE
;
A
#
# COMPACT_ATOMS: atom_id res chain seq x y z
N GLN A 1 23.54 12.77 9.49
CA GLN A 1 23.30 13.77 8.42
C GLN A 1 23.77 13.26 7.05
N GLU A 2 25.00 12.72 6.92
CA GLU A 2 25.53 12.25 5.61
C GLU A 2 24.68 11.18 4.92
N LYS A 3 24.12 10.22 5.67
CA LYS A 3 23.29 9.13 5.12
C LYS A 3 22.01 9.64 4.44
N PHE A 4 21.33 10.63 5.02
CA PHE A 4 20.12 11.22 4.45
C PHE A 4 20.40 12.14 3.26
N ALA A 5 21.54 12.84 3.27
CA ALA A 5 21.97 13.64 2.12
C ALA A 5 22.23 12.76 0.88
N ALA A 6 22.77 11.55 1.06
CA ALA A 6 22.97 10.59 -0.01
C ALA A 6 21.65 10.07 -0.62
N LEU A 7 20.62 9.85 0.21
CA LEU A 7 19.28 9.47 -0.26
C LEU A 7 18.62 10.58 -1.09
N ALA A 8 18.68 11.83 -0.59
CA ALA A 8 18.16 12.99 -1.32
C ALA A 8 18.89 13.22 -2.66
N ALA A 9 20.20 12.95 -2.71
CA ALA A 9 21.00 13.07 -3.93
C ALA A 9 20.67 11.99 -4.98
N GLN A 10 20.27 10.78 -4.56
CA GLN A 10 19.82 9.71 -5.47
C GLN A 10 18.49 10.05 -6.16
N ASN A 11 17.63 10.84 -5.51
CA ASN A 11 16.30 11.19 -6.03
C ASN A 11 16.27 12.31 -7.08
N LYS A 12 17.35 13.08 -7.26
CA LYS A 12 17.38 14.26 -8.16
C LYS A 12 17.45 13.98 -9.66
N LYS A 13 17.43 12.72 -10.11
CA LYS A 13 17.69 12.34 -11.52
C LYS A 13 16.45 11.94 -12.35
N PHE A 14 15.24 12.26 -11.90
CA PHE A 14 14.04 11.81 -12.58
C PHE A 14 13.24 12.99 -13.17
N ILE A 15 13.53 13.34 -14.43
CA ILE A 15 12.48 13.84 -15.33
C ILE A 15 11.63 12.61 -15.68
N THR A 16 10.73 12.20 -14.79
CA THR A 16 9.94 10.98 -15.00
C THR A 16 8.51 11.30 -15.30
N ARG A 17 7.97 10.60 -16.30
CA ARG A 17 6.53 10.39 -16.54
C ARG A 17 5.80 9.70 -15.36
N ARG A 18 6.38 9.66 -14.15
CA ARG A 18 5.85 8.97 -12.99
C ARG A 18 5.05 9.98 -12.16
N ALA A 19 3.84 9.61 -11.76
CA ALA A 19 2.98 10.43 -10.92
C ALA A 19 3.19 10.19 -9.42
N ALA A 20 3.83 9.06 -9.07
CA ALA A 20 4.02 8.61 -7.70
C ALA A 20 5.51 8.47 -7.33
N ALA A 21 5.86 8.78 -6.09
CA ALA A 21 7.21 8.60 -5.55
C ALA A 21 7.20 8.17 -4.08
N TYR A 22 8.31 7.53 -3.70
CA TYR A 22 8.59 7.20 -2.31
C TYR A 22 9.47 8.27 -1.66
N LEU A 23 9.12 8.66 -0.44
CA LEU A 23 9.88 9.62 0.36
C LEU A 23 10.28 8.97 1.69
N THR A 24 11.54 8.58 1.84
CA THR A 24 12.04 7.97 3.07
C THR A 24 12.09 9.02 4.18
N ILE A 25 11.38 8.83 5.29
CA ILE A 25 11.34 9.77 6.43
C ILE A 25 12.10 9.27 7.66
N GLN A 26 12.40 7.97 7.70
CA GLN A 26 12.99 7.32 8.87
C GLN A 26 13.82 6.12 8.42
N GLU A 27 14.82 5.77 9.21
CA GLU A 27 15.61 4.55 9.04
C GLU A 27 15.79 3.84 10.38
N GLY A 28 16.02 2.53 10.34
CA GLY A 28 16.19 1.72 11.55
C GLY A 28 14.88 1.48 12.30
N CYS A 29 14.94 0.62 13.32
CA CYS A 29 13.76 0.20 14.08
C CYS A 29 14.16 -0.31 15.45
N ASP A 30 13.55 0.23 16.51
CA ASP A 30 13.84 -0.12 17.90
C ASP A 30 12.79 -1.06 18.52
N LYS A 31 11.99 -1.73 17.69
CA LYS A 31 10.92 -2.63 18.17
C LYS A 31 11.42 -4.00 18.64
N PHE A 32 12.58 -4.45 18.18
CA PHE A 32 13.19 -5.73 18.55
C PHE A 32 12.21 -6.92 18.54
N CYS A 33 11.36 -7.00 17.50
CA CYS A 33 10.50 -8.16 17.31
C CYS A 33 11.36 -9.42 17.16
N THR A 34 10.99 -10.51 17.82
CA THR A 34 11.86 -11.69 17.98
C THR A 34 12.18 -12.42 16.68
N PHE A 35 11.44 -12.15 15.60
CA PHE A 35 11.66 -12.69 14.26
C PHE A 35 12.41 -11.73 13.31
N CYS A 36 12.63 -10.48 13.71
CA CYS A 36 13.05 -9.42 12.80
C CYS A 36 14.56 -9.13 12.90
N VAL A 37 15.25 -9.14 11.75
CA VAL A 37 16.69 -8.82 11.67
C VAL A 37 16.98 -7.33 11.56
N VAL A 38 15.96 -6.49 11.35
CA VAL A 38 16.12 -5.07 11.05
C VAL A 38 16.92 -4.31 12.12
N PRO A 39 16.65 -4.45 13.43
CA PRO A 39 17.40 -3.72 14.46
C PRO A 39 18.92 -3.97 14.38
N TYR A 40 19.31 -5.18 14.00
CA TYR A 40 20.72 -5.59 13.92
C TYR A 40 21.39 -5.19 12.60
N THR A 41 20.63 -5.01 11.53
CA THR A 41 21.16 -4.79 10.16
C THR A 41 21.00 -3.36 9.67
N ARG A 42 20.04 -2.61 10.22
CA ARG A 42 19.74 -1.22 9.83
C ARG A 42 20.06 -0.20 10.92
N GLY A 43 20.38 -0.66 12.13
CA GLY A 43 20.72 0.17 13.27
C GLY A 43 19.50 0.73 14.00
N GLN A 44 19.78 1.65 14.92
CA GLN A 44 18.78 2.32 15.75
C GLN A 44 17.80 3.16 14.91
N GLU A 45 16.61 3.34 15.45
CA GLU A 45 15.58 4.17 14.87
C GLU A 45 16.02 5.64 14.83
N VAL A 46 16.06 6.23 13.63
CA VAL A 46 16.44 7.63 13.41
C VAL A 46 15.46 8.29 12.45
N SER A 47 14.76 9.31 12.95
CA SER A 47 13.85 10.15 12.18
C SER A 47 14.59 11.26 11.44
N ARG A 48 14.22 11.53 10.19
CA ARG A 48 14.66 12.72 9.45
C ARG A 48 14.02 13.98 10.01
N ARG A 49 14.69 15.12 9.82
CA ARG A 49 14.14 16.42 10.20
C ARG A 49 12.98 16.80 9.29
N ARG A 50 11.97 17.44 9.89
CA ARG A 50 10.76 17.89 9.19
C ARG A 50 11.07 18.78 7.98
N ASP A 51 11.94 19.78 8.15
CA ASP A 51 12.29 20.73 7.09
C ASP A 51 12.98 20.06 5.89
N GLU A 52 13.86 19.08 6.14
CA GLU A 52 14.48 18.28 5.08
C GLU A 52 13.47 17.44 4.31
N ILE A 53 12.48 16.87 5.00
CA ILE A 53 11.39 16.09 4.36
C ILE A 53 10.51 17.01 3.51
N ILE A 54 10.10 18.16 4.05
CA ILE A 54 9.27 19.13 3.31
C ILE A 54 9.99 19.65 2.08
N ALA A 55 11.28 20.00 2.19
CA ALA A 55 12.08 20.47 1.06
C ALA A 55 12.21 19.41 -0.04
N GLU A 56 12.40 18.13 0.32
CA GLU A 56 12.43 17.05 -0.67
C GLU A 56 11.06 16.80 -1.31
N ALA A 57 9.97 16.86 -0.53
CA ALA A 57 8.61 16.75 -1.05
C ALA A 57 8.28 17.88 -2.04
N GLN A 58 8.72 19.12 -1.77
CA GLN A 58 8.62 20.24 -2.72
C GLN A 58 9.41 19.97 -4.00
N GLY A 59 10.63 19.42 -3.90
CA GLY A 59 11.41 19.02 -5.06
C GLY A 59 10.74 17.92 -5.90
N LEU A 60 10.09 16.94 -5.26
CA LEU A 60 9.31 15.90 -5.95
C LEU A 60 8.09 16.49 -6.65
N ARG A 61 7.35 17.38 -5.99
CA ARG A 61 6.24 18.13 -6.58
C ARG A 61 6.69 18.92 -7.82
N ASP A 62 7.79 19.66 -7.71
CA ASP A 62 8.32 20.47 -8.81
C ASP A 62 8.77 19.59 -10.00
N ALA A 63 9.03 18.30 -9.76
CA ALA A 63 9.29 17.30 -10.79
C ALA A 63 8.02 16.62 -11.35
N GLY A 64 6.82 17.04 -10.93
CA GLY A 64 5.52 16.53 -11.40
C GLY A 64 4.98 15.32 -10.63
N ILE A 65 5.53 15.00 -9.45
CA ILE A 65 4.97 13.96 -8.57
C ILE A 65 3.76 14.51 -7.82
N CYS A 66 2.65 13.78 -7.82
CA CYS A 66 1.43 14.13 -7.10
C CYS A 66 0.96 13.07 -6.08
N ASP A 67 1.52 11.85 -6.08
CA ASP A 67 1.29 10.82 -5.03
C ASP A 67 2.60 10.52 -4.29
N ILE A 68 2.67 10.89 -3.01
CA ILE A 68 3.83 10.65 -2.16
C ILE A 68 3.50 9.57 -1.13
N THR A 69 4.27 8.49 -1.14
CA THR A 69 4.25 7.47 -0.08
C THR A 69 5.46 7.62 0.84
N LEU A 70 5.23 7.91 2.11
CA LEU A 70 6.26 7.99 3.14
C LEU A 70 6.78 6.59 3.49
N LEU A 71 8.09 6.42 3.48
CA LEU A 71 8.78 5.15 3.74
C LEU A 71 9.71 5.20 4.96
N GLY A 72 9.92 4.02 5.54
CA GLY A 72 10.84 3.78 6.65
C GLY A 72 10.78 2.32 7.06
N GLN A 73 11.24 2.00 8.27
CA GLN A 73 11.03 0.67 8.87
C GLN A 73 9.92 0.68 9.93
N ASN A 74 9.57 1.86 10.46
CA ASN A 74 8.51 2.05 11.43
C ASN A 74 7.93 3.48 11.35
N VAL A 75 7.32 3.81 10.21
CA VAL A 75 6.98 5.19 9.80
C VAL A 75 6.04 5.89 10.76
N ASN A 76 5.09 5.19 11.37
CA ASN A 76 4.15 5.81 12.30
C ASN A 76 4.75 6.13 13.69
N ALA A 77 6.00 5.74 13.95
CA ALA A 77 6.77 6.25 15.08
C ALA A 77 7.57 7.52 14.75
N TRP A 78 7.50 8.03 13.51
CA TRP A 78 8.28 9.21 13.15
C TRP A 78 7.94 10.38 14.08
N GLN A 79 9.00 11.00 14.58
CA GLN A 79 8.94 12.19 15.40
C GLN A 79 10.05 13.15 14.95
N CYS A 80 9.71 14.43 14.80
CA CYS A 80 10.69 15.43 14.43
C CYS A 80 11.77 15.55 15.51
N PRO A 81 13.07 15.34 15.19
CA PRO A 81 14.14 15.37 16.19
C PRO A 81 14.32 16.72 16.90
N ILE A 82 13.83 17.81 16.29
CA ILE A 82 14.00 19.18 16.80
C ILE A 82 12.76 19.62 17.59
N SER A 83 11.58 19.47 17.00
CA SER A 83 10.34 20.02 17.57
C SER A 83 9.49 19.01 18.33
N GLY A 84 9.80 17.70 18.26
CA GLY A 84 9.03 16.65 18.93
C GLY A 84 7.64 16.37 18.33
N VAL A 85 7.24 17.06 17.26
CA VAL A 85 5.95 16.81 16.59
C VAL A 85 5.94 15.45 15.88
N GLY A 86 4.79 14.80 15.86
CA GLY A 86 4.64 13.43 15.35
C GLY A 86 4.30 13.35 13.86
N LEU A 87 4.10 12.13 13.36
CA LEU A 87 3.74 11.86 11.96
C LEU A 87 2.47 12.60 11.53
N ALA A 88 1.49 12.75 12.43
CA ALA A 88 0.25 13.47 12.15
C ALA A 88 0.51 14.91 11.66
N ASP A 89 1.38 15.64 12.35
CA ASP A 89 1.75 17.01 11.98
C ASP A 89 2.55 17.08 10.68
N LEU A 90 3.39 16.09 10.42
CA LEU A 90 4.12 15.99 9.16
C LEU A 90 3.17 15.75 7.98
N LEU A 91 2.20 14.84 8.14
CA LEU A 91 1.18 14.57 7.12
C LEU A 91 0.34 15.80 6.83
N ARG A 92 -0.13 16.50 7.87
CA ARG A 92 -0.86 17.77 7.70
C ARG A 92 -0.01 18.82 6.99
N ALA A 93 1.27 18.95 7.35
CA ALA A 93 2.18 19.90 6.70
C ALA A 93 2.44 19.57 5.22
N LEU A 94 2.62 18.29 4.89
CA LEU A 94 2.77 17.83 3.50
C LEU A 94 1.49 18.05 2.69
N ALA A 95 0.31 17.87 3.30
CA ALA A 95 -0.97 18.08 2.64
C ALA A 95 -1.20 19.55 2.24
N GLN A 96 -0.58 20.51 2.93
CA GLN A 96 -0.62 21.93 2.56
C GLN A 96 0.23 22.27 1.32
N LEU A 97 1.01 21.32 0.78
CA LEU A 97 1.74 21.54 -0.47
C LEU A 97 0.76 21.40 -1.64
N ASP A 98 0.49 22.51 -2.33
CA ASP A 98 -0.24 22.51 -3.59
C ASP A 98 0.44 21.60 -4.62
N GLY A 99 -0.33 20.85 -5.42
CA GLY A 99 0.18 19.89 -6.40
C GLY A 99 0.53 18.50 -5.86
N ILE A 100 0.57 18.32 -4.53
CA ILE A 100 0.48 16.98 -3.93
C ILE A 100 -0.99 16.64 -3.76
N GLU A 101 -1.44 15.59 -4.43
CA GLU A 101 -2.84 15.14 -4.47
C GLU A 101 -3.09 13.94 -3.55
N ARG A 102 -2.06 13.11 -3.34
CA ARG A 102 -2.16 11.91 -2.51
C ARG A 102 -0.97 11.78 -1.58
N LEU A 103 -1.28 11.43 -0.33
CA LEU A 103 -0.35 11.05 0.70
C LEU A 103 -0.67 9.65 1.17
N ARG A 104 0.38 8.89 1.42
CA ARG A 104 0.32 7.54 2.00
C ARG A 104 1.50 7.35 2.92
N PHE A 105 1.40 6.34 3.76
CA PHE A 105 2.54 5.79 4.46
C PHE A 105 2.38 4.27 4.57
N THR A 106 3.49 3.57 4.73
CA THR A 106 3.52 2.13 4.99
C THR A 106 4.58 1.83 6.04
N THR A 107 4.73 0.56 6.43
CA THR A 107 5.60 0.11 7.52
C THR A 107 5.18 0.71 8.87
N SER A 108 3.98 0.35 9.31
CA SER A 108 3.40 0.83 10.57
C SER A 108 3.39 -0.23 11.66
N HIS A 109 3.34 0.21 12.91
CA HIS A 109 3.26 -0.65 14.07
C HIS A 109 2.03 -0.28 14.94
N PRO A 110 1.15 -1.23 15.33
CA PRO A 110 -0.07 -0.92 16.09
C PRO A 110 0.16 -0.13 17.37
N ARG A 111 1.26 -0.40 18.07
CA ARG A 111 1.68 0.36 19.28
C ARG A 111 1.82 1.87 19.05
N ASP A 112 2.19 2.28 17.84
CA ASP A 112 2.49 3.67 17.51
C ASP A 112 1.32 4.35 16.76
N MET A 113 0.13 3.73 16.72
CA MET A 113 -1.11 4.36 16.22
C MET A 113 -1.79 5.12 17.36
N ASN A 114 -1.45 6.40 17.50
CA ASN A 114 -2.02 7.29 18.49
C ASN A 114 -3.27 8.04 17.97
N ASP A 115 -3.93 8.76 18.87
CA ASP A 115 -5.16 9.50 18.62
C ASP A 115 -5.01 10.56 17.53
N ASP A 116 -3.89 11.30 17.54
CA ASP A 116 -3.61 12.33 16.54
C ASP A 116 -3.48 11.74 15.14
N LEU A 117 -2.81 10.59 15.01
CA LEU A 117 -2.63 9.92 13.72
C LEU A 117 -3.94 9.28 13.23
N ILE A 118 -4.78 8.76 14.12
CA ILE A 118 -6.14 8.31 13.77
C ILE A 118 -6.95 9.50 13.25
N ALA A 119 -6.92 10.64 13.95
CA ALA A 119 -7.66 11.84 13.56
C ALA A 119 -7.28 12.36 12.17
N VAL A 120 -6.01 12.23 11.76
CA VAL A 120 -5.57 12.66 10.42
C VAL A 120 -6.28 11.92 9.29
N PHE A 121 -6.68 10.65 9.48
CA PHE A 121 -7.48 9.96 8.47
C PHE A 121 -8.87 10.59 8.26
N GLY A 122 -9.42 11.27 9.28
CA GLY A 122 -10.69 11.98 9.18
C GLY A 122 -10.56 13.41 8.67
N ASP A 123 -9.47 14.11 9.00
CA ASP A 123 -9.31 15.54 8.72
C ASP A 123 -8.47 15.87 7.46
N CYS A 124 -7.68 14.93 6.94
CA CYS A 124 -6.77 15.15 5.82
C CYS A 124 -7.24 14.38 4.58
N GLU A 125 -7.95 15.06 3.67
CA GLU A 125 -8.49 14.46 2.45
C GLU A 125 -7.41 13.87 1.53
N LYS A 126 -6.23 14.50 1.48
CA LYS A 126 -5.08 14.02 0.71
C LYS A 126 -4.49 12.73 1.28
N LEU A 127 -4.69 12.42 2.56
CA LEU A 127 -4.31 11.12 3.12
C LEU A 127 -5.27 10.05 2.62
N MET A 128 -4.76 9.15 1.81
CA MET A 128 -5.58 8.15 1.15
C MET A 128 -6.21 7.17 2.17
N PRO A 129 -7.46 6.72 1.94
CA PRO A 129 -8.22 5.86 2.85
C PRO A 129 -7.74 4.41 2.81
N TYR A 130 -6.44 4.19 2.95
CA TYR A 130 -5.81 2.88 2.98
C TYR A 130 -4.71 2.89 4.04
N LEU A 131 -4.80 1.95 4.98
CA LEU A 131 -3.80 1.77 6.03
C LEU A 131 -3.26 0.34 6.00
N HIS A 132 -1.95 0.21 5.84
CA HIS A 132 -1.25 -1.04 6.07
C HIS A 132 -0.69 -1.07 7.50
N LEU A 133 -1.35 -1.85 8.38
CA LEU A 133 -1.01 -1.99 9.79
C LEU A 133 -0.81 -3.46 10.16
N PRO A 134 0.42 -4.00 10.01
CA PRO A 134 0.74 -5.38 10.35
C PRO A 134 0.49 -5.76 11.80
N ILE A 135 -0.39 -6.74 12.04
CA ILE A 135 -0.55 -7.37 13.36
C ILE A 135 0.35 -8.59 13.56
N GLN A 136 0.67 -9.32 12.48
CA GLN A 136 1.46 -10.56 12.43
C GLN A 136 0.74 -11.84 12.89
N SER A 137 -0.09 -11.80 13.93
CA SER A 137 -0.87 -12.95 14.44
C SER A 137 -2.17 -12.49 15.11
N GLY A 138 -3.20 -13.33 15.15
CA GLY A 138 -4.41 -13.11 15.93
C GLY A 138 -4.41 -13.76 17.31
N SER A 139 -3.26 -14.20 17.83
CA SER A 139 -3.14 -14.72 19.20
C SER A 139 -2.26 -13.82 20.06
N ASP A 140 -2.80 -13.35 21.18
CA ASP A 140 -2.04 -12.55 22.17
C ASP A 140 -0.81 -13.29 22.69
N ARG A 141 -0.88 -14.62 22.85
CA ARG A 141 0.26 -15.45 23.28
C ARG A 141 1.39 -15.40 22.25
N ILE A 142 1.04 -15.49 20.96
CA ILE A 142 2.02 -15.42 19.87
C ILE A 142 2.52 -13.99 19.68
N LEU A 143 1.66 -12.97 19.78
CA LEU A 143 2.06 -11.56 19.75
C LEU A 143 3.06 -11.24 20.88
N GLN A 144 2.84 -11.77 22.08
CA GLN A 144 3.79 -11.66 23.18
C GLN A 144 5.12 -12.35 22.88
N ALA A 145 5.10 -13.59 22.36
CA ALA A 145 6.31 -14.32 21.97
C ALA A 145 7.07 -13.64 20.81
N MET A 146 6.36 -12.91 19.96
CA MET A 146 6.91 -12.07 18.90
C MET A 146 7.51 -10.74 19.41
N ASN A 147 7.31 -10.39 20.69
CA ASN A 147 7.61 -9.08 21.28
C ASN A 147 6.91 -7.92 20.54
N ARG A 148 5.59 -8.06 20.30
CA ARG A 148 4.77 -7.06 19.58
C ARG A 148 4.30 -5.91 20.46
N GLN A 149 4.21 -6.10 21.79
CA GLN A 149 3.81 -5.06 22.75
C GLN A 149 2.45 -4.40 22.43
N HIS A 150 1.52 -5.18 21.90
CA HIS A 150 0.10 -4.88 21.78
C HIS A 150 -0.68 -6.19 21.79
N SER A 151 -1.98 -6.10 22.07
CA SER A 151 -2.92 -7.21 22.00
C SER A 151 -3.82 -7.12 20.77
N VAL A 152 -4.55 -8.20 20.50
CA VAL A 152 -5.63 -8.25 19.51
C VAL A 152 -6.72 -7.24 19.86
N ALA A 153 -7.09 -7.11 21.13
CA ALA A 153 -8.09 -6.14 21.58
C ALA A 153 -7.66 -4.68 21.28
N HIS A 154 -6.40 -4.33 21.53
CA HIS A 154 -5.84 -3.01 21.17
C HIS A 154 -5.89 -2.78 19.66
N TYR A 155 -5.55 -3.80 18.87
CA TYR A 155 -5.62 -3.71 17.41
C TYR A 155 -7.04 -3.46 16.91
N LEU A 156 -8.02 -4.19 17.43
CA LEU A 156 -9.44 -4.04 17.07
C LEU A 156 -10.00 -2.67 17.47
N ASP A 157 -9.60 -2.13 18.63
CA ASP A 157 -9.95 -0.76 19.04
C ASP A 157 -9.44 0.27 18.02
N ILE A 158 -8.19 0.17 17.58
CA ILE A 158 -7.66 1.04 16.52
C ILE A 158 -8.51 0.94 15.25
N MET A 159 -8.88 -0.28 14.83
CA MET A 159 -9.70 -0.47 13.62
C MET A 159 -11.08 0.18 13.77
N GLN A 160 -11.72 0.03 14.93
CA GLN A 160 -13.01 0.64 15.22
C GLN A 160 -12.93 2.17 15.16
N ARG A 161 -11.91 2.75 15.80
CA ARG A 161 -11.70 4.20 15.85
C ARG A 161 -11.36 4.79 14.48
N LEU A 162 -10.55 4.08 13.68
CA LEU A 162 -10.27 4.46 12.29
C LEU A 162 -11.54 4.47 11.43
N ARG A 163 -12.39 3.44 11.54
CA ARG A 163 -13.67 3.38 10.82
C ARG A 163 -14.64 4.47 11.26
N ALA A 164 -14.58 4.91 12.52
CA ALA A 164 -15.42 6.00 13.00
C ALA A 164 -15.07 7.34 12.36
N VAL A 165 -13.77 7.63 12.14
CA VAL A 165 -13.32 8.89 11.52
C VAL A 165 -13.22 8.80 10.00
N ARG A 166 -13.02 7.60 9.43
CA ARG A 166 -12.92 7.35 8.00
C ARG A 166 -13.67 6.06 7.61
N PRO A 167 -15.00 6.12 7.43
CA PRO A 167 -15.83 4.93 7.21
C PRO A 167 -15.50 4.09 5.97
N ASP A 168 -14.88 4.71 4.95
CA ASP A 168 -14.46 4.04 3.72
C ASP A 168 -13.01 3.50 3.77
N ILE A 169 -12.35 3.50 4.94
CA ILE A 169 -10.97 3.06 5.06
C ILE A 169 -10.80 1.57 4.72
N ALA A 170 -9.85 1.29 3.84
CA ALA A 170 -9.39 -0.06 3.53
C ALA A 170 -8.20 -0.43 4.42
N LEU A 171 -8.24 -1.62 5.00
CA LEU A 171 -7.22 -2.10 5.93
C LEU A 171 -6.39 -3.20 5.28
N SER A 172 -5.10 -3.17 5.58
CA SER A 172 -4.13 -4.18 5.18
C SER A 172 -3.21 -4.59 6.30
N SER A 173 -2.72 -5.83 6.28
CA SER A 173 -1.86 -6.38 7.34
C SER A 173 -0.91 -7.45 6.78
N ASP A 174 0.08 -7.82 7.59
CA ASP A 174 0.94 -8.99 7.40
C ASP A 174 0.61 -10.07 8.43
N PHE A 175 0.77 -11.33 8.03
CA PHE A 175 0.64 -12.52 8.88
C PHE A 175 1.84 -13.45 8.74
N ILE A 176 2.38 -13.88 9.88
CA ILE A 176 3.46 -14.87 9.96
C ILE A 176 2.87 -16.17 10.51
N ILE A 177 2.76 -17.18 9.65
CA ILE A 177 2.10 -18.45 9.94
C ILE A 177 3.12 -19.50 10.39
N GLY A 178 2.82 -20.20 11.48
CA GLY A 178 3.70 -21.22 12.03
C GLY A 178 4.88 -20.62 12.79
N PHE A 179 4.66 -19.50 13.48
CA PHE A 179 5.66 -18.95 14.41
C PHE A 179 6.03 -20.00 15.48
N PRO A 180 7.26 -20.02 16.04
CA PRO A 180 7.62 -21.00 17.05
C PRO A 180 6.61 -21.05 18.20
N SER A 181 6.27 -22.28 18.62
CA SER A 181 5.23 -22.64 19.58
C SER A 181 3.77 -22.44 19.15
N GLU A 182 3.45 -21.98 17.92
CA GLU A 182 2.06 -21.76 17.46
C GLU A 182 1.21 -23.04 17.49
N SER A 183 0.18 -23.04 18.37
CA SER A 183 -0.77 -24.15 18.51
C SER A 183 -1.95 -23.99 17.56
N ASP A 184 -2.81 -25.01 17.46
CA ASP A 184 -4.02 -24.95 16.66
C ASP A 184 -4.97 -23.84 17.16
N ALA A 185 -5.07 -23.62 18.47
CA ALA A 185 -5.91 -22.56 19.03
C ALA A 185 -5.42 -21.15 18.63
N ASP A 186 -4.09 -20.94 18.56
CA ASP A 186 -3.53 -19.66 18.12
C ASP A 186 -3.75 -19.41 16.63
N PHE A 187 -3.69 -20.49 15.85
CA PHE A 187 -3.97 -20.46 14.43
C PHE A 187 -5.46 -20.12 14.16
N GLU A 188 -6.38 -20.77 14.86
CA GLU A 188 -7.81 -20.47 14.76
C GLU A 188 -8.15 -19.04 15.20
N ALA A 189 -7.47 -18.52 16.23
CA ALA A 189 -7.59 -17.12 16.64
C ALA A 189 -7.13 -16.16 15.52
N THR A 190 -6.09 -16.54 14.76
CA THR A 190 -5.63 -15.78 13.58
C THR A 190 -6.67 -15.77 12.45
N LEU A 191 -7.30 -16.92 12.17
CA LEU A 191 -8.41 -16.98 11.20
C LEU A 191 -9.61 -16.13 11.65
N SER A 192 -9.96 -16.21 12.93
CA SER A 192 -11.07 -15.43 13.51
C SER A 192 -10.83 -13.92 13.38
N LEU A 193 -9.62 -13.45 13.66
CA LEU A 193 -9.25 -12.05 13.50
C LEU A 193 -9.35 -11.60 12.03
N ILE A 194 -8.90 -12.44 11.09
CA ILE A 194 -9.02 -12.14 9.65
C ILE A 194 -10.48 -11.90 9.26
N ASP A 195 -11.39 -12.71 9.80
CA ASP A 195 -12.82 -12.58 9.54
C ASP A 195 -13.44 -11.36 10.18
N GLU A 196 -13.07 -11.07 11.42
CA GLU A 196 -13.58 -9.91 12.16
C GLU A 196 -13.18 -8.59 11.50
N VAL A 197 -11.94 -8.49 11.02
CA VAL A 197 -11.44 -7.27 10.39
C VAL A 197 -11.87 -7.17 8.93
N GLY A 198 -11.86 -8.26 8.16
CA GLY A 198 -12.20 -8.23 6.73
C GLY A 198 -11.20 -7.40 5.91
N PHE A 199 -9.93 -7.80 5.91
CA PHE A 199 -8.85 -7.08 5.23
C PHE A 199 -9.08 -6.95 3.71
N ALA A 200 -8.91 -5.73 3.19
CA ALA A 200 -8.99 -5.43 1.76
C ALA A 200 -7.79 -5.99 0.97
N GLN A 201 -6.64 -6.05 1.63
CA GLN A 201 -5.42 -6.67 1.15
C GLN A 201 -4.67 -7.23 2.36
N ALA A 202 -3.92 -8.31 2.20
CA ALA A 202 -2.98 -8.73 3.23
C ALA A 202 -1.85 -9.53 2.61
N PHE A 203 -0.74 -9.60 3.32
CA PHE A 203 0.36 -10.48 3.00
C PHE A 203 0.47 -11.57 4.06
N SER A 204 0.76 -12.79 3.62
CA SER A 204 0.89 -13.93 4.52
C SER A 204 2.10 -14.75 4.11
N PHE A 205 2.90 -15.12 5.09
CA PHE A 205 4.14 -15.85 4.88
C PHE A 205 4.28 -16.93 5.95
N LYS A 206 4.92 -18.05 5.59
CA LYS A 206 5.39 -18.99 6.62
C LYS A 206 6.51 -18.34 7.43
N TYR A 207 6.54 -18.64 8.72
CA TYR A 207 7.69 -18.28 9.54
C TYR A 207 8.96 -18.92 8.98
N SER A 208 9.92 -18.07 8.63
CA SER A 208 11.25 -18.44 8.20
C SER A 208 12.24 -18.02 9.28
N PRO A 209 12.98 -18.96 9.91
CA PRO A 209 14.01 -18.60 10.86
C PRO A 209 15.08 -17.76 10.18
N ARG A 210 15.49 -16.67 10.85
CA ARG A 210 16.58 -15.81 10.40
C ARG A 210 17.75 -15.93 11.37
N PRO A 211 18.97 -16.22 10.89
CA PRO A 211 20.14 -16.30 11.75
C PRO A 211 20.29 -15.06 12.63
N GLY A 212 20.58 -15.26 13.92
CA GLY A 212 20.75 -14.18 14.90
C GLY A 212 19.47 -13.62 15.52
N THR A 213 18.28 -14.09 15.11
CA THR A 213 17.01 -13.66 15.72
C THR A 213 16.61 -14.57 16.90
N PRO A 214 16.04 -14.04 18.00
CA PRO A 214 15.63 -14.86 19.14
C PRO A 214 14.67 -16.00 18.78
N ALA A 215 13.71 -15.76 17.88
CA ALA A 215 12.74 -16.77 17.46
C ALA A 215 13.40 -17.95 16.69
N ALA A 216 14.53 -17.71 16.01
CA ALA A 216 15.22 -18.76 15.27
C ALA A 216 15.90 -19.79 16.19
N ALA A 217 16.24 -19.39 17.43
CA ALA A 217 16.83 -20.27 18.43
C ALA A 217 15.77 -21.02 19.27
N HIS A 218 14.49 -20.76 19.06
CA HIS A 218 13.41 -21.40 19.82
C HIS A 218 13.27 -22.87 19.44
N GLU A 219 13.22 -23.78 20.42
CA GLU A 219 13.22 -25.22 20.17
C GLU A 219 11.89 -25.74 19.59
N ALA A 220 10.76 -25.17 20.02
CA ALA A 220 9.43 -25.58 19.55
C ALA A 220 9.09 -24.99 18.16
N GLN A 221 9.88 -25.31 17.14
CA GLN A 221 9.57 -24.95 15.75
C GLN A 221 8.35 -25.74 15.25
N VAL A 222 7.46 -25.08 14.51
CA VAL A 222 6.31 -25.75 13.88
C VAL A 222 6.79 -26.53 12.65
N PRO A 223 6.33 -27.79 12.43
CA PRO A 223 6.67 -28.57 11.23
C PRO A 223 6.25 -27.88 9.92
N GLU A 224 7.06 -28.03 8.88
CA GLU A 224 6.91 -27.29 7.62
C GLU A 224 5.61 -27.64 6.86
N ASP A 225 5.18 -28.89 6.92
CA ASP A 225 3.91 -29.38 6.37
C ASP A 225 2.71 -28.72 7.06
N VAL A 226 2.76 -28.59 8.40
CA VAL A 226 1.75 -27.86 9.17
C VAL A 226 1.72 -26.38 8.77
N LYS A 227 2.89 -25.72 8.63
CA LYS A 227 2.94 -24.32 8.16
C LYS A 227 2.35 -24.16 6.76
N ALA A 228 2.63 -25.09 5.85
CA ALA A 228 2.13 -25.06 4.48
C ALA A 228 0.60 -25.23 4.43
N ALA A 229 0.05 -26.18 5.18
CA ALA A 229 -1.40 -26.38 5.29
C ALA A 229 -2.10 -25.13 5.87
N ARG A 230 -1.58 -24.60 6.99
CA ARG A 230 -2.10 -23.39 7.65
C ARG A 230 -2.03 -22.16 6.75
N LEU A 231 -0.91 -21.94 6.04
CA LEU A 231 -0.78 -20.83 5.10
C LEU A 231 -1.82 -20.93 3.97
N GLY A 232 -2.02 -22.13 3.42
CA GLY A 232 -3.04 -22.36 2.39
C GLY A 232 -4.43 -21.95 2.85
N GLU A 233 -4.80 -22.25 4.09
CA GLU A 233 -6.10 -21.87 4.65
C GLU A 233 -6.22 -20.35 4.90
N VAL A 234 -5.18 -19.74 5.47
CA VAL A 234 -5.11 -18.26 5.64
C VAL A 234 -5.24 -17.56 4.29
N GLN A 235 -4.53 -18.02 3.25
CA GLN A 235 -4.58 -17.42 1.92
C GLN A 235 -5.97 -17.52 1.29
N LYS A 236 -6.68 -18.65 1.45
CA LYS A 236 -8.07 -18.76 1.01
C LYS A 236 -8.96 -17.74 1.72
N ARG A 237 -8.81 -17.59 3.03
CA ARG A 237 -9.62 -16.65 3.83
C ARG A 237 -9.34 -15.20 3.47
N LEU A 238 -8.07 -14.83 3.33
CA LEU A 238 -7.67 -13.50 2.85
C LEU A 238 -8.20 -13.21 1.45
N ALA A 239 -8.11 -14.17 0.52
CA ALA A 239 -8.62 -14.02 -0.84
C ALA A 239 -10.15 -13.85 -0.86
N HIS A 240 -10.88 -14.47 0.06
CA HIS A 240 -12.32 -14.25 0.21
C HIS A 240 -12.64 -12.79 0.55
N HIS A 241 -11.98 -12.22 1.56
CA HIS A 241 -12.20 -10.83 1.97
C HIS A 241 -11.72 -9.82 0.92
N GLN A 242 -10.59 -10.08 0.27
CA GLN A 242 -10.09 -9.25 -0.84
C GLN A 242 -11.08 -9.21 -2.01
N ARG A 243 -11.62 -10.37 -2.43
CA ARG A 243 -12.63 -10.41 -3.50
C ARG A 243 -13.87 -9.61 -3.12
N ARG A 244 -14.39 -9.80 -1.91
CA ARG A 244 -15.56 -9.04 -1.42
C ARG A 244 -15.30 -7.54 -1.42
N PHE A 245 -14.11 -7.11 -0.99
CA PHE A 245 -13.74 -5.69 -1.04
C PHE A 245 -13.69 -5.16 -2.48
N ASN A 246 -13.12 -5.92 -3.42
CA ASN A 246 -13.06 -5.53 -4.84
C ASN A 246 -14.46 -5.48 -5.47
N GLU A 247 -15.30 -6.50 -5.23
CA GLU A 247 -16.69 -6.58 -5.72
C GLU A 247 -17.54 -5.41 -5.20
N ALA A 248 -17.35 -5.00 -3.95
CA ALA A 248 -18.01 -3.83 -3.36
C ALA A 248 -17.64 -2.50 -4.06
N GLN A 249 -16.61 -2.49 -4.92
CA GLN A 249 -16.28 -1.31 -5.73
C GLN A 249 -17.12 -1.21 -7.00
N ILE A 250 -17.75 -2.29 -7.46
CA ILE A 250 -18.57 -2.28 -8.68
C ILE A 250 -19.72 -1.28 -8.52
N GLY A 251 -19.92 -0.44 -9.54
CA GLY A 251 -20.91 0.63 -9.55
C GLY A 251 -20.47 1.93 -8.85
N ARG A 252 -19.33 1.94 -8.16
CA ARG A 252 -18.76 3.16 -7.56
C ARG A 252 -17.97 3.95 -8.59
N VAL A 253 -17.98 5.27 -8.43
CA VAL A 253 -17.06 6.18 -9.12
C VAL A 253 -15.87 6.41 -8.21
N LEU A 254 -14.67 6.05 -8.67
CA LEU A 254 -13.43 6.24 -7.92
C LEU A 254 -12.50 7.22 -8.65
N PRO A 255 -11.79 8.09 -7.94
CA PRO A 255 -10.74 8.91 -8.54
C PRO A 255 -9.52 8.02 -8.79
N ILE A 256 -9.18 7.81 -10.06
CA ILE A 256 -8.06 6.94 -10.47
C ILE A 256 -6.90 7.81 -10.91
N LEU A 257 -5.74 7.61 -10.27
CA LEU A 257 -4.49 8.23 -10.70
C LEU A 257 -3.85 7.34 -11.76
N PHE A 258 -3.67 7.86 -12.97
CA PHE A 258 -2.99 7.15 -14.03
C PHE A 258 -1.48 7.34 -13.92
N GLU A 259 -0.75 6.23 -13.85
CA GLU A 259 0.69 6.20 -13.68
C GLU A 259 1.34 5.67 -14.96
N ALA A 260 2.51 6.19 -15.34
CA ALA A 260 3.26 5.61 -16.44
C ALA A 260 3.70 4.17 -16.12
N GLU A 261 3.59 3.30 -17.12
CA GLU A 261 3.99 1.90 -17.01
C GLU A 261 5.41 1.76 -16.46
N HIS A 262 5.58 0.86 -15.49
CA HIS A 262 6.89 0.32 -15.18
C HIS A 262 7.38 -0.47 -16.38
N LYS A 263 8.50 -0.03 -16.99
CA LYS A 263 9.23 -0.78 -18.01
C LYS A 263 9.56 -2.17 -17.45
N GLY A 264 8.77 -3.19 -17.76
CA GLY A 264 8.98 -4.53 -17.20
C GLY A 264 7.95 -5.60 -17.55
N ALA A 265 6.72 -5.24 -17.89
CA ALA A 265 5.79 -6.17 -18.51
C ALA A 265 4.95 -5.38 -19.51
N ALA A 266 5.19 -5.64 -20.80
CA ALA A 266 4.37 -5.11 -21.88
C ALA A 266 2.90 -5.23 -21.49
N SER A 267 2.17 -4.11 -21.44
CA SER A 267 0.72 -4.19 -21.51
C SER A 267 0.38 -5.02 -22.74
N LYS A 268 -0.09 -6.25 -22.51
CA LYS A 268 -0.56 -7.13 -23.58
C LYS A 268 -1.79 -6.54 -24.28
N HIS A 269 -2.38 -5.47 -23.75
CA HIS A 269 -3.60 -4.84 -24.24
C HIS A 269 -3.32 -3.42 -24.73
N LYS A 270 -3.18 -3.29 -26.06
CA LYS A 270 -2.80 -2.04 -26.73
C LYS A 270 -3.80 -0.89 -26.48
N ASN A 271 -5.09 -1.19 -26.29
CA ASN A 271 -6.19 -0.23 -26.16
C ASN A 271 -6.63 0.02 -24.70
N GLN A 272 -5.69 -0.01 -23.76
CA GLN A 272 -5.97 0.15 -22.34
C GLN A 272 -4.94 1.06 -21.66
N ILE A 273 -5.40 1.80 -20.64
CA ILE A 273 -4.58 2.50 -19.66
C ILE A 273 -4.82 1.92 -18.27
N SER A 274 -3.78 1.95 -17.42
CA SER A 274 -3.87 1.48 -16.04
C SER A 274 -3.55 2.62 -15.07
N GLY A 275 -4.27 2.64 -13.95
CA GLY A 275 -4.03 3.55 -12.85
C GLY A 275 -4.24 2.85 -11.51
N ARG A 276 -4.18 3.65 -10.44
CA ARG A 276 -4.36 3.19 -9.06
C ARG A 276 -5.55 3.87 -8.41
N SER A 277 -6.42 3.07 -7.80
CA SER A 277 -7.51 3.56 -6.95
C SER A 277 -6.96 4.20 -5.66
N PRO A 278 -7.78 4.92 -4.88
CA PRO A 278 -7.39 5.40 -3.55
C PRO A 278 -6.90 4.27 -2.62
N TYR A 279 -7.32 3.03 -2.88
CA TYR A 279 -6.99 1.83 -2.11
C TYR A 279 -5.84 0.99 -2.71
N LEU A 280 -5.05 1.56 -3.64
CA LEU A 280 -3.93 0.90 -4.34
C LEU A 280 -4.32 -0.25 -5.28
N GLN A 281 -5.60 -0.53 -5.48
CA GLN A 281 -6.03 -1.52 -6.47
C GLN A 281 -5.61 -1.04 -7.88
N PRO A 282 -4.99 -1.90 -8.70
CA PRO A 282 -4.85 -1.61 -10.12
C PRO A 282 -6.23 -1.48 -10.75
N VAL A 283 -6.45 -0.40 -11.49
CA VAL A 283 -7.68 -0.18 -12.24
C VAL A 283 -7.31 -0.04 -13.70
N HIS A 284 -7.94 -0.84 -14.54
CA HIS A 284 -7.70 -0.80 -15.97
C HIS A 284 -8.90 -0.21 -16.71
N VAL A 285 -8.65 0.77 -17.57
CA VAL A 285 -9.67 1.44 -18.37
C VAL A 285 -9.39 1.19 -19.85
N ALA A 286 -10.36 0.62 -20.54
CA ALA A 286 -10.30 0.46 -21.99
C ALA A 286 -10.67 1.78 -22.67
N PHE A 287 -9.97 2.10 -23.76
CA PHE A 287 -10.43 3.15 -24.67
C PHE A 287 -11.41 2.53 -25.67
N PRO A 288 -12.46 3.27 -26.08
CA PRO A 288 -13.29 2.85 -27.20
C PRO A 288 -12.41 2.58 -28.43
N GLU A 289 -12.61 1.44 -29.09
CA GLU A 289 -12.08 1.28 -30.44
C GLU A 289 -12.84 2.24 -31.35
N ASP A 290 -12.15 3.01 -32.19
CA ASP A 290 -12.80 3.83 -33.20
C ASP A 290 -13.77 2.97 -34.03
N ASP A 291 -15.07 3.26 -33.95
CA ASP A 291 -16.15 2.60 -34.71
C ASP A 291 -16.02 2.85 -36.24
N ALA A 292 -14.94 3.49 -36.71
CA ALA A 292 -14.60 3.67 -38.11
C ALA A 292 -14.40 2.34 -38.89
N SER A 293 -14.34 1.21 -38.19
CA SER A 293 -14.26 -0.12 -38.80
C SER A 293 -15.63 -0.73 -39.18
N LYS A 294 -16.75 -0.22 -38.65
CA LYS A 294 -18.09 -0.75 -38.98
C LYS A 294 -18.73 -0.18 -40.25
N ASN A 295 -18.19 0.91 -40.81
CA ASN A 295 -18.69 1.50 -42.07
C ASN A 295 -17.85 1.15 -43.31
N LYS A 296 -16.90 0.21 -43.23
CA LYS A 296 -16.16 -0.32 -44.39
C LYS A 296 -16.71 -1.69 -44.83
N SER A 297 -18.01 -1.77 -45.09
CA SER A 297 -18.61 -2.92 -45.79
C SER A 297 -19.15 -2.50 -47.16
N GLU A 298 -18.42 -1.70 -47.93
CA GLU A 298 -18.69 -1.48 -49.36
C GLU A 298 -17.51 -0.75 -50.02
N ASN A 299 -16.37 -1.43 -50.13
CA ASN A 299 -15.46 -1.36 -51.29
C ASN A 299 -14.22 -2.22 -51.03
N LYS A 300 -14.13 -3.33 -51.76
CA LYS A 300 -12.91 -4.13 -51.90
C LYS A 300 -11.90 -3.36 -52.74
N SER A 301 -10.90 -2.78 -52.10
CA SER A 301 -9.59 -2.58 -52.71
C SER A 301 -8.53 -2.51 -51.61
N GLU A 302 -7.48 -3.28 -51.82
CA GLU A 302 -6.30 -3.45 -51.00
C GLU A 302 -5.85 -2.15 -50.31
N ASN A 303 -5.96 -2.12 -48.98
CA ASN A 303 -5.10 -1.29 -48.16
C ASN A 303 -4.91 -1.96 -46.80
N LYS A 304 -3.63 -2.11 -46.43
CA LYS A 304 -3.18 -2.64 -45.13
C LYS A 304 -3.99 -1.98 -44.01
N SER A 305 -4.56 -2.81 -43.14
CA SER A 305 -5.17 -2.38 -41.89
C SER A 305 -4.13 -1.66 -41.04
N GLU A 306 -4.16 -0.32 -41.04
CA GLU A 306 -3.63 0.46 -39.93
C GLU A 306 -4.48 0.12 -38.72
N ASN A 307 -3.90 -0.71 -37.85
CA ASN A 307 -4.46 -1.06 -36.56
C ASN A 307 -4.43 0.21 -35.72
N THR A 308 -5.57 0.82 -35.45
CA THR A 308 -5.74 2.01 -34.60
C THR A 308 -5.41 1.65 -33.15
N SER A 309 -4.11 1.49 -32.86
CA SER A 309 -3.59 1.57 -31.50
C SER A 309 -3.63 3.02 -31.06
N LEU A 310 -4.07 3.31 -29.83
CA LEU A 310 -3.74 4.60 -29.23
C LEU A 310 -2.22 4.76 -29.27
N ASP A 311 -1.76 5.83 -29.90
CA ASP A 311 -0.34 6.13 -29.90
C ASP A 311 0.14 6.38 -28.46
N GLU A 312 1.43 6.13 -28.22
CA GLU A 312 2.07 6.42 -26.92
C GLU A 312 1.89 7.88 -26.50
N ARG A 313 1.63 8.81 -27.45
CA ARG A 313 1.40 10.23 -27.15
C ARG A 313 0.08 10.43 -26.44
N THR A 314 -0.99 9.76 -26.86
CA THR A 314 -2.31 9.88 -26.25
C THR A 314 -2.32 9.30 -24.84
N LYS A 315 -1.67 8.15 -24.62
CA LYS A 315 -1.49 7.61 -23.26
C LYS A 315 -0.68 8.53 -22.36
N SER A 316 0.35 9.18 -22.92
CA SER A 316 1.19 10.09 -22.16
C SER A 316 0.46 11.33 -21.64
N ALA A 317 -0.62 11.75 -22.29
CA ALA A 317 -1.46 12.86 -21.82
C ALA A 317 -2.25 12.51 -20.55
N PHE A 318 -2.49 11.23 -20.27
CA PHE A 318 -3.20 10.79 -19.07
C PHE A 318 -2.29 10.59 -17.86
N TYR A 319 -0.98 10.40 -18.03
CA TYR A 319 -0.09 10.14 -16.90
C TYR A 319 0.00 11.35 -15.96
N GLY A 320 -0.21 11.12 -14.67
CA GLY A 320 -0.32 12.19 -13.67
C GLY A 320 -1.73 12.73 -13.47
N LEU A 321 -2.69 12.37 -14.35
CA LEU A 321 -4.08 12.76 -14.18
C LEU A 321 -4.78 11.84 -13.17
N CYS A 322 -5.51 12.46 -12.25
CA CYS A 322 -6.48 11.81 -11.41
C CYS A 322 -7.87 12.06 -12.02
N ALA A 323 -8.57 11.01 -12.46
CA ALA A 323 -9.86 11.17 -13.15
C ALA A 323 -10.94 10.25 -12.55
N PRO A 324 -12.22 10.65 -12.60
CA PRO A 324 -13.33 9.80 -12.16
C PRO A 324 -13.51 8.61 -13.11
N VAL A 325 -13.49 7.40 -12.55
CA VAL A 325 -13.74 6.15 -13.27
C VAL A 325 -14.89 5.41 -12.60
N LEU A 326 -15.93 5.08 -13.38
CA LEU A 326 -16.96 4.15 -12.95
C LEU A 326 -16.40 2.74 -13.01
N ILE A 327 -16.36 2.04 -11.87
CA ILE A 327 -15.94 0.64 -11.79
C ILE A 327 -17.09 -0.25 -12.27
N GLU A 328 -16.83 -1.09 -13.27
CA GLU A 328 -17.84 -1.92 -13.92
C GLU A 328 -17.63 -3.42 -13.63
N ALA A 329 -16.39 -3.81 -13.34
CA ALA A 329 -16.06 -5.18 -12.97
C ALA A 329 -14.90 -5.24 -11.98
N ALA A 330 -14.90 -6.29 -11.18
CA ALA A 330 -13.84 -6.62 -10.24
C ALA A 330 -13.29 -8.01 -10.55
N GLY A 331 -11.97 -8.14 -10.60
CA GLY A 331 -11.28 -9.42 -10.52
C GLY A 331 -10.59 -9.58 -9.16
N ASP A 332 -9.88 -10.70 -8.99
CA ASP A 332 -9.18 -11.00 -7.73
C ASP A 332 -8.10 -9.95 -7.39
N PHE A 333 -7.42 -9.40 -8.39
CA PHE A 333 -6.24 -8.54 -8.20
C PHE A 333 -6.35 -7.16 -8.87
N SER A 334 -7.38 -6.91 -9.68
CA SER A 334 -7.56 -5.63 -10.35
C SER A 334 -9.03 -5.33 -10.62
N LEU A 335 -9.33 -4.06 -10.82
CA LEU A 335 -10.63 -3.57 -11.23
C LEU A 335 -10.61 -3.21 -12.72
N ARG A 336 -11.78 -3.19 -13.34
CA ARG A 336 -11.99 -2.61 -14.66
C ARG A 336 -13.11 -1.59 -14.59
N GLY A 337 -12.95 -0.53 -15.36
CA GLY A 337 -13.95 0.52 -15.42
C GLY A 337 -13.84 1.36 -16.68
N ARG A 338 -14.66 2.39 -16.75
CA ARG A 338 -14.65 3.38 -17.82
C ARG A 338 -14.49 4.78 -17.25
N LEU A 339 -13.74 5.61 -17.97
CA LEU A 339 -13.67 7.04 -17.70
C LEU A 339 -15.06 7.66 -17.82
N LEU A 340 -15.39 8.54 -16.89
CA LEU A 340 -16.51 9.45 -17.06
C LEU A 340 -15.98 10.68 -17.78
N ASN A 341 -16.56 11.00 -18.94
CA ASN A 341 -16.28 12.27 -19.60
C ASN A 341 -16.89 13.37 -18.74
N GLU A 342 -16.05 14.28 -18.26
CA GLU A 342 -16.50 15.61 -17.83
C GLU A 342 -16.48 16.58 -19.02
#